data_AF-A0A2G9Q3G5-F1
#
_entry.id   AF-A0A2G9Q3G5-F1
#
_cell.length_a   1.000
_cell.length_b   1.000
_cell.length_c   1.000
_cell.angle_alpha   90.00
_cell.angle_beta   90.00
_cell.angle_gamma   90.00
#
_symmetry.space_group_name_H-M   'P 1'
#
loop_
_entity.id
_entity.type
_entity.pdbx_description
1 polymer ?
#
loop_
_entity_poly.entity_id
_entity_poly.type
_entity_poly.pdbx_seq_one_letter_code
_entity_poly.pdbx_strand_id
1 'polypeptide(L)'
;MSFSDYNCSLIVEPVSLLFLFCSSIACKRRQLGCRGKQVPLLPHEKELLAGVGEDEITQLLAHQDHIQAQRCRRQRVEEQESSTSAMCS
;
A
#
# COMPACT_ATOMS: atom_id res chain seq x y z
N MET A 1 -18.07 26.17 -11.52
CA MET A 1 -17.63 25.12 -10.60
C MET A 1 -18.62 25.07 -9.45
N SER A 2 -19.17 23.90 -9.17
CA SER A 2 -20.28 23.72 -8.23
C SER A 2 -19.74 23.58 -6.81
N PHE A 3 -20.49 24.01 -5.79
CA PHE A 3 -20.10 23.86 -4.38
C PHE A 3 -19.82 22.38 -4.00
N SER A 4 -20.44 21.44 -4.71
CA SER A 4 -20.21 19.99 -4.61
C SER A 4 -18.79 19.56 -5.02
N ASP A 5 -18.23 20.15 -6.09
CA ASP A 5 -16.90 19.78 -6.61
C ASP A 5 -15.77 20.24 -5.66
N TYR A 6 -16.01 21.36 -4.97
CA TYR A 6 -15.12 21.91 -3.96
C TYR A 6 -15.07 21.01 -2.71
N ASN A 7 -16.23 20.51 -2.26
CA ASN A 7 -16.30 19.60 -1.12
C ASN A 7 -15.70 18.22 -1.45
N CYS A 8 -15.95 17.67 -2.63
CA CYS A 8 -15.30 16.42 -3.06
C CYS A 8 -13.78 16.58 -3.12
N SER A 9 -13.26 17.68 -3.65
CA SER A 9 -11.80 17.91 -3.70
C SER A 9 -11.19 18.11 -2.32
N LEU A 10 -11.84 18.88 -1.44
CA LEU A 10 -11.40 19.13 -0.06
C LEU A 10 -11.48 17.90 0.85
N ILE A 11 -12.34 16.92 0.55
CA ILE A 11 -12.43 15.66 1.30
C ILE A 11 -11.49 14.60 0.71
N VAL A 12 -11.31 14.58 -0.62
CA VAL A 12 -10.42 13.63 -1.29
C VAL A 12 -8.94 13.94 -1.03
N GLU A 13 -8.56 15.22 -0.94
CA GLU A 13 -7.18 15.61 -0.59
C GLU A 13 -6.69 15.01 0.76
N PRO A 14 -7.38 15.21 1.89
CA PRO A 14 -6.93 14.69 3.18
C PRO A 14 -6.98 13.16 3.25
N VAL A 15 -7.96 12.52 2.59
CA VAL A 15 -8.03 11.04 2.54
C VAL A 15 -6.89 10.46 1.70
N SER A 16 -6.54 11.10 0.58
CA SER A 16 -5.43 10.69 -0.27
C SER A 16 -4.08 10.90 0.43
N LEU A 17 -3.91 12.03 1.13
CA LEU A 17 -2.72 12.30 1.93
C LEU A 17 -2.57 11.30 3.07
N LEU A 18 -3.66 10.96 3.77
CA LEU A 18 -3.67 9.93 4.80
C LEU A 18 -3.27 8.57 4.22
N PHE A 19 -3.87 8.19 3.08
CA PHE A 19 -3.54 6.93 2.41
C PHE A 19 -2.07 6.87 1.98
N LEU A 20 -1.53 7.96 1.40
CA LEU A 20 -0.12 8.07 1.03
C LEU A 20 0.80 8.00 2.25
N PHE A 21 0.44 8.69 3.33
CA PHE A 21 1.17 8.65 4.59
C PHE A 21 1.22 7.23 5.15
N CYS A 22 0.06 6.58 5.32
CA CYS A 22 -0.02 5.21 5.83
C CYS A 22 0.74 4.24 4.93
N SER A 23 0.66 4.41 3.61
CA SER A 23 1.42 3.60 2.65
C SER A 23 2.93 3.82 2.76
N SER A 24 3.39 5.04 2.99
CA SER A 24 4.81 5.36 3.20
C SER A 24 5.35 4.70 4.48
N ILE A 25 4.60 4.79 5.59
CA ILE A 25 4.95 4.13 6.85
C ILE A 25 4.94 2.60 6.69
N ALA A 26 3.93 2.05 6.02
CA ALA A 26 3.85 0.64 5.67
C ALA A 26 5.09 0.18 4.86
N CYS A 27 5.48 0.93 3.83
CA CYS A 27 6.69 0.66 3.05
C CYS A 27 7.97 0.71 3.89
N LYS A 28 8.15 1.73 4.73
CA LYS A 28 9.29 1.82 5.65
C LYS A 28 9.33 0.63 6.61
N ARG A 29 8.17 0.21 7.14
CA ARG A 29 8.02 -0.98 8.00
C ARG A 29 8.37 -2.27 7.28
N ARG A 30 7.99 -2.45 6.01
CA ARG A 30 8.42 -3.63 5.22
C ARG A 30 9.93 -3.67 5.00
N GLN A 31 10.53 -2.55 4.63
CA GLN A 31 11.98 -2.47 4.39
C GLN A 31 12.79 -2.81 5.65
N LEU A 32 12.29 -2.43 6.82
CA LEU A 32 12.97 -2.63 8.10
C LEU A 32 12.56 -3.93 8.81
N GLY A 33 11.35 -4.43 8.53
CA GLY A 33 10.78 -5.68 9.05
C GLY A 33 11.53 -6.92 8.57
N CYS A 34 12.17 -6.88 7.40
CA CYS A 34 13.13 -7.91 6.97
C CYS A 34 14.36 -8.04 7.89
N ARG A 35 14.59 -7.09 8.81
CA ARG A 35 15.73 -7.08 9.75
C ARG A 35 15.34 -7.00 11.23
N GLY A 36 14.05 -7.08 11.58
CA GLY A 36 13.61 -7.08 12.99
C GLY A 36 13.92 -5.79 13.77
N LYS A 37 14.24 -4.68 13.09
CA LYS A 37 14.55 -3.39 13.73
C LYS A 37 13.33 -2.48 13.65
N GLN A 38 12.92 -1.89 14.78
CA GLN A 38 11.88 -0.86 14.81
C GLN A 38 12.22 0.27 13.84
N VAL A 39 11.19 0.75 13.12
CA VAL A 39 11.34 1.88 12.21
C VAL A 39 11.61 3.14 13.03
N PRO A 40 12.73 3.84 12.83
CA PRO A 40 12.89 5.15 13.42
C PRO A 40 11.88 6.10 12.76
N LEU A 41 10.82 6.42 13.51
CA LEU A 41 9.81 7.39 13.12
C LEU A 41 10.22 8.78 13.61
N LEU A 42 10.08 9.78 12.75
CA LEU A 42 10.22 11.19 13.12
C LEU A 42 9.09 11.59 14.08
N PRO A 43 9.26 12.64 14.91
CA PRO A 43 8.24 13.05 15.88
C PRO A 43 6.85 13.27 15.26
N HIS A 44 6.79 13.94 14.10
CA HIS A 44 5.54 14.15 13.37
C HIS A 44 4.94 12.85 12.82
N GLU A 45 5.77 11.87 12.43
CA GLU A 45 5.27 10.57 11.99
C GLU A 45 4.68 9.77 13.16
N LYS A 46 5.20 9.93 14.38
CA LYS A 46 4.63 9.31 15.59
C LYS A 46 3.29 9.92 15.96
N GLU A 47 3.15 11.23 15.88
CA GLU A 47 1.89 11.93 16.15
C GLU A 47 0.82 11.55 15.13
N LEU A 48 1.18 11.53 13.85
CA LEU A 48 0.28 11.07 12.79
C LEU A 48 -0.06 9.58 12.95
N LEU A 49 0.91 8.74 13.28
CA LEU A 49 0.68 7.32 13.56
C LEU A 49 -0.26 7.12 14.75
N ALA A 50 -0.13 7.91 15.81
CA ALA A 50 -1.03 7.87 16.96
C ALA A 50 -2.46 8.26 16.58
N GLY A 51 -2.63 9.16 15.61
CA GLY A 51 -3.94 9.53 15.07
C GLY A 51 -4.56 8.49 14.12
N VAL A 52 -3.72 7.70 13.42
CA VAL A 52 -4.17 6.66 12.48
C VAL A 52 -4.44 5.33 13.20
N GLY A 53 -3.58 4.95 14.14
CA GLY A 53 -3.56 3.64 14.77
C GLY A 53 -2.61 2.65 14.08
N GLU A 54 -1.97 1.79 14.87
CA GLU A 54 -1.04 0.77 14.33
C GLU A 54 -1.77 -0.37 13.62
N ASP A 55 -3.00 -0.65 14.02
CA ASP A 55 -3.82 -1.74 13.47
C ASP A 55 -4.25 -1.43 12.04
N GLU A 56 -4.64 -0.19 11.77
CA GLU A 56 -4.99 0.32 10.45
C GLU A 56 -3.82 0.19 9.47
N ILE A 57 -2.60 0.51 9.92
CA ILE A 57 -1.38 0.31 9.11
C ILE A 57 -1.11 -1.17 8.89
N THR A 58 -1.32 -2.01 9.90
CA THR A 58 -1.15 -3.47 9.78
C THR A 58 -2.16 -4.07 8.80
N GLN A 59 -3.41 -3.60 8.80
CA GLN A 59 -4.43 -4.00 7.85
C GLN A 59 -4.09 -3.54 6.42
N LEU A 60 -3.59 -2.30 6.27
CA LEU A 60 -3.12 -1.79 4.98
C LEU A 60 -1.96 -2.62 4.43
N LEU A 61 -1.01 -3.01 5.29
CA LEU A 61 0.07 -3.93 4.92
C LEU A 61 -0.49 -5.27 4.43
N ALA A 62 -1.37 -5.90 5.20
CA ALA A 62 -1.96 -7.19 4.82
C ALA A 62 -2.72 -7.10 3.48
N HIS A 63 -3.46 -6.01 3.26
CA HIS A 63 -4.17 -5.79 2.01
C HIS A 63 -3.23 -5.64 0.80
N GLN A 64 -2.16 -4.86 0.95
CA GLN A 64 -1.15 -4.70 -0.10
C GLN A 64 -0.44 -6.03 -0.41
N ASP A 65 -0.12 -6.83 0.62
CA ASP A 65 0.50 -8.15 0.42
C ASP A 65 -0.44 -9.10 -0.33
N HIS A 66 -1.74 -9.06 0.00
CA HIS A 66 -2.74 -9.84 -0.72
C HIS A 66 -2.83 -9.48 -2.21
N ILE A 67 -2.89 -8.18 -2.53
CA ILE A 67 -2.90 -7.70 -3.92
C ILE A 67 -1.64 -8.14 -4.65
N GLN A 68 -0.46 -7.98 -4.02
CA GLN A 68 0.80 -8.37 -4.62
C GLN A 68 0.87 -9.88 -4.87
N ALA A 69 0.41 -10.70 -3.92
CA ALA A 69 0.33 -12.14 -4.08
C ALA A 69 -0.61 -12.54 -5.24
N GLN A 70 -1.74 -11.86 -5.40
CA GLN A 70 -2.63 -12.07 -6.54
C GLN A 70 -1.97 -11.71 -7.87
N ARG A 71 -1.27 -10.57 -7.96
CA ARG A 71 -0.54 -10.17 -9.17
C ARG A 71 0.54 -11.19 -9.54
N CYS A 72 1.34 -11.64 -8.58
CA CYS A 72 2.35 -12.67 -8.81
C CYS A 72 1.77 -14.02 -9.24
N ARG A 73 0.52 -14.34 -8.87
CA ARG A 73 -0.17 -15.54 -9.37
C ARG A 73 -0.59 -15.36 -10.82
N ARG A 74 -1.16 -14.21 -11.19
CA ARG A 74 -1.57 -13.93 -12.56
C ARG A 74 -0.38 -13.93 -13.51
N GLN A 75 0.70 -13.26 -13.14
CA GLN A 75 1.92 -13.24 -13.95
C GLN A 75 2.48 -14.64 -14.20
N ARG A 76 2.50 -15.51 -13.18
CA ARG A 76 2.95 -16.90 -13.35
C ARG A 76 2.06 -17.70 -14.30
N VAL A 77 0.76 -17.45 -14.31
CA VAL A 77 -0.17 -18.07 -15.27
C VAL A 77 0.12 -17.57 -16.69
N GLU A 78 0.29 -16.26 -16.87
CA GLU A 78 0.60 -15.65 -18.18
C GLU A 78 1.95 -16.15 -18.74
N GLU A 79 2.98 -16.28 -17.90
CA GLU A 79 4.29 -16.83 -18.27
C GLU A 79 4.19 -18.32 -18.66
N GLN A 80 3.33 -19.07 -17.97
CA GLN A 80 3.12 -20.49 -18.23
C GLN A 80 2.31 -20.70 -19.53
N GLU A 81 1.29 -19.88 -19.77
CA GLU A 81 0.52 -19.87 -21.03
C GLU A 81 1.41 -19.49 -22.22
N SER A 82 2.28 -18.48 -22.06
CA SER A 82 3.27 -18.08 -23.05
C SER A 82 4.31 -19.17 -23.33
N SER A 83 4.66 -19.98 -22.33
CA SER A 83 5.61 -21.10 -22.51
C SER A 83 4.96 -22.31 -23.18
N THR A 84 3.69 -22.58 -22.87
CA THR A 84 2.94 -23.67 -23.53
C THR A 84 2.60 -23.38 -24.98
N SER A 85 2.38 -22.11 -25.36
CA SER A 85 2.16 -21.73 -26.77
C SER A 85 3.43 -21.80 -27.61
N ALA A 86 4.60 -21.55 -27.03
CA ALA A 86 5.90 -21.66 -27.70
C ALA A 86 6.36 -23.12 -27.93
N MET A 87 5.90 -24.09 -27.12
CA MET A 87 6.23 -25.51 -27.30
C MET A 87 5.43 -26.22 -28.39
N CYS A 88 4.36 -25.61 -28.91
CA CYS A 88 3.48 -26.17 -29.94
C CYS A 88 3.67 -25.55 -31.34
N SER A 89 4.76 -24.80 -31.57
CA SER A 89 5.13 -24.26 -32.90
C SER A 89 6.24 -25.08 -33.55
#